data_AF-A0A1Z8YD08-F1
#
_entry.id   AF-A0A1Z8YD08-F1
#
_cell.length_a   1.000
_cell.length_b   1.000
_cell.length_c   1.000
_cell.angle_alpha   90.00
_cell.angle_beta   90.00
_cell.angle_gamma   90.00
#
_symmetry.space_group_name_H-M   'P 1'
#
loop_
_entity.id
_entity.type
_entity.pdbx_description
1 polymer ?
#
loop_
_entity_poly.entity_id
_entity_poly.type
_entity_poly.pdbx_seq_one_letter_code
_entity_poly.pdbx_strand_id
1 'polypeptide(L)'
;MTTSNAHSTTECTRHEQLVAGTLALLPARRKGLEHLRANRTRTRLKQTRTYLPPADEASHRELLTVIGEALEGSLVSADSRASILSEARKLGVRPFDASLMIALAQDRARRGESLDGIPAIVSCGPRALRTKSGSEAATPWLAIWLAVAASGVLVAHYAASWMMG
;
A
#
# COMPACT_ATOMS: atom_id res chain seq x y z
N MET A 1 -32.79 43.41 46.26
CA MET A 1 -32.16 42.18 45.76
C MET A 1 -33.20 41.37 44.98
N THR A 2 -32.76 40.63 43.96
CA THR A 2 -33.50 39.64 43.13
C THR A 2 -34.43 40.13 42.01
N THR A 3 -33.85 40.61 40.91
CA THR A 3 -34.48 40.57 39.56
C THR A 3 -33.43 40.16 38.53
N SER A 4 -33.12 38.86 38.38
CA SER A 4 -32.10 38.39 37.42
C SER A 4 -32.22 36.91 37.03
N ASN A 5 -33.42 36.35 36.82
CA ASN A 5 -33.57 34.92 36.46
C ASN A 5 -34.41 34.64 35.19
N ALA A 6 -35.02 35.63 34.55
CA ALA A 6 -35.90 35.37 33.40
C ALA A 6 -35.20 35.34 32.03
N HIS A 7 -33.92 35.74 31.95
CA HIS A 7 -33.20 35.86 30.67
C HIS A 7 -32.42 34.60 30.26
N SER A 8 -32.22 33.64 31.17
CA SER A 8 -31.37 32.47 30.91
C SER A 8 -32.12 31.28 30.27
N THR A 9 -33.45 31.22 30.39
CA THR A 9 -34.25 30.09 29.90
C THR A 9 -34.58 30.15 28.40
N THR A 10 -34.54 31.33 27.79
CA THR A 10 -34.84 31.53 26.35
C THR A 10 -33.66 31.22 25.44
N GLU A 11 -32.41 31.31 25.92
CA GLU A 11 -31.23 30.91 25.15
C GLU A 11 -31.05 29.39 25.09
N CYS A 12 -31.38 28.68 26.18
CA CYS A 12 -31.28 27.22 26.24
C CYS A 12 -32.19 26.52 25.22
N THR A 13 -33.43 27.00 25.07
CA THR A 13 -34.40 26.47 24.11
C THR A 13 -34.03 26.74 22.65
N ARG A 14 -33.34 27.85 22.37
CA ARG A 14 -32.87 28.19 21.01
C ARG A 14 -31.72 27.28 20.55
N HIS A 15 -30.86 26.88 21.48
CA HIS A 15 -29.73 26.01 21.15
C HIS A 15 -30.19 24.57 20.84
N GLU A 16 -31.19 24.07 21.57
CA GLU A 16 -31.81 22.75 21.29
C GLU A 16 -32.53 22.72 19.94
N GLN A 17 -33.23 23.80 19.56
CA GLN A 17 -33.88 23.88 18.24
C GLN A 17 -32.88 23.91 17.08
N LEU A 18 -31.72 24.56 17.25
CA LEU A 18 -30.63 24.58 16.27
C LEU A 18 -29.98 23.19 16.11
N VAL A 19 -29.77 22.47 17.20
CA VAL A 19 -29.20 21.10 17.19
C VAL A 19 -30.20 20.09 16.60
N ALA A 20 -31.49 20.20 16.97
CA ALA A 20 -32.55 19.35 16.40
C ALA A 20 -32.71 19.57 14.89
N GLY A 21 -32.64 20.82 14.42
CA GLY A 21 -32.69 21.15 12.99
C GLY A 21 -31.50 20.61 12.18
N THR A 22 -30.29 20.65 12.75
CA THR A 22 -29.10 20.07 12.09
C THR A 22 -29.11 18.54 12.09
N LEU A 23 -29.59 17.91 13.17
CA LEU A 23 -29.77 16.45 13.23
C LEU A 23 -30.85 15.95 12.26
N ALA A 24 -31.92 16.72 12.05
CA ALA A 24 -32.99 16.39 11.10
C ALA A 24 -32.55 16.42 9.62
N LEU A 25 -31.45 17.13 9.30
CA LEU A 25 -30.88 17.20 7.95
C LEU A 25 -29.90 16.04 7.62
N LEU A 26 -29.42 15.31 8.63
CA LEU A 26 -28.50 14.18 8.46
C LEU A 26 -29.06 12.97 7.68
N PRO A 27 -30.33 12.55 7.82
CA PRO A 27 -30.86 11.40 7.09
C PRO A 27 -30.91 11.64 5.58
N ALA A 28 -31.22 12.86 5.14
CA ALA A 28 -31.28 13.23 3.73
C ALA A 28 -29.89 13.21 3.08
N ARG A 29 -28.86 13.69 3.79
CA ARG A 29 -27.46 13.67 3.34
C ARG A 29 -26.89 12.24 3.29
N ARG A 30 -27.34 11.36 4.19
CA ARG A 30 -26.94 9.95 4.22
C ARG A 30 -27.39 9.19 2.96
N LYS A 31 -28.62 9.40 2.50
CA LYS A 31 -29.13 8.73 1.28
C LYS A 31 -28.34 9.13 0.02
N GLY A 32 -27.93 10.38 -0.11
CA GLY A 32 -27.11 10.85 -1.25
C GLY A 32 -25.71 10.24 -1.28
N LEU A 33 -25.08 10.05 -0.12
CA LEU A 33 -23.76 9.40 -0.01
C LEU A 33 -23.80 7.92 -0.38
N GLU A 34 -24.89 7.22 -0.07
CA GLU A 34 -25.05 5.81 -0.44
C GLU A 34 -25.17 5.62 -1.96
N HIS A 35 -25.87 6.53 -2.67
CA HIS A 35 -25.91 6.49 -4.14
C HIS A 35 -24.53 6.70 -4.78
N LEU A 36 -23.71 7.59 -4.22
CA LEU A 36 -22.34 7.80 -4.68
C LEU A 36 -21.45 6.59 -4.40
N ARG A 37 -21.60 5.93 -3.24
CA ARG A 37 -20.90 4.66 -2.93
C ARG A 37 -21.33 3.52 -3.85
N ALA A 38 -22.63 3.40 -4.12
CA ALA A 38 -23.18 2.37 -5.01
C ALA A 38 -22.72 2.55 -6.46
N ASN A 39 -22.62 3.79 -6.95
CA ASN A 39 -22.09 4.05 -8.29
C ASN A 39 -20.59 3.76 -8.40
N ARG A 40 -19.80 4.06 -7.35
CA ARG A 40 -18.35 3.81 -7.33
C ARG A 40 -18.00 2.32 -7.30
N THR A 41 -18.83 1.49 -6.68
CA THR A 41 -18.65 0.03 -6.65
C THR A 41 -19.06 -0.62 -7.98
N ARG A 42 -20.11 -0.12 -8.64
CA ARG A 42 -20.54 -0.61 -9.95
C ARG A 42 -19.53 -0.35 -11.07
N THR A 43 -18.83 0.79 -11.05
CA THR A 43 -17.78 1.07 -12.06
C THR A 43 -16.56 0.16 -11.89
N ARG A 44 -16.21 -0.25 -10.67
CA ARG A 44 -15.12 -1.20 -10.39
C ARG A 44 -15.37 -2.60 -10.97
N LEU A 45 -16.61 -3.08 -10.91
CA LEU A 45 -16.96 -4.44 -11.35
C LEU A 45 -16.99 -4.60 -12.88
N LYS A 46 -17.22 -3.52 -13.62
CA LYS A 46 -17.15 -3.55 -15.09
C LYS A 46 -15.73 -3.48 -15.64
N GLN A 47 -14.76 -3.07 -14.81
CA GLN A 47 -13.36 -2.90 -15.22
C GLN A 47 -12.55 -4.21 -15.14
N THR A 48 -13.11 -5.25 -14.52
CA THR A 48 -12.53 -6.58 -14.55
C THR A 48 -12.84 -7.29 -15.86
N ARG A 49 -11.77 -7.66 -16.57
CA ARG A 49 -11.68 -8.69 -17.61
C ARG A 49 -11.59 -8.23 -19.06
N THR A 50 -10.91 -7.13 -19.33
CA THR A 50 -10.13 -7.06 -20.58
C THR A 50 -8.78 -7.72 -20.28
N TYR A 51 -8.54 -8.89 -20.88
CA TYR A 51 -7.23 -9.54 -20.86
C TYR A 51 -6.28 -8.70 -21.72
N LEU A 52 -5.70 -7.68 -21.12
CA LEU A 52 -4.54 -7.00 -21.70
C LEU A 52 -3.32 -7.87 -21.38
N PRO A 53 -2.48 -8.20 -22.37
CA PRO A 53 -1.18 -8.82 -22.09
C PRO A 53 -0.41 -7.95 -21.08
N PRO A 54 0.47 -8.55 -20.27
CA PRO A 54 1.32 -7.78 -19.37
C PRO A 54 2.05 -6.71 -20.18
N ALA A 55 1.98 -5.45 -19.72
CA ALA A 55 2.70 -4.36 -20.37
C ALA A 55 4.20 -4.66 -20.38
N ASP A 56 4.87 -4.20 -21.43
CA ASP A 56 6.31 -4.35 -21.55
C ASP A 56 7.04 -3.49 -20.53
N GLU A 57 8.32 -3.79 -20.33
CA GLU A 57 9.17 -3.03 -19.40
C GLU A 57 9.37 -1.58 -19.84
N ALA A 58 9.25 -1.28 -21.13
CA ALA A 58 9.31 0.08 -21.65
C ALA A 58 8.10 0.90 -21.19
N SER A 59 6.88 0.38 -21.32
CA SER A 59 5.64 1.05 -20.87
C SER A 59 5.65 1.29 -19.36
N HIS A 60 6.20 0.35 -18.57
CA HIS A 60 6.37 0.57 -17.14
C HIS A 60 7.36 1.70 -16.83
N ARG A 61 8.50 1.77 -17.54
CA ARG A 61 9.46 2.87 -17.34
C ARG A 61 8.88 4.21 -17.73
N GLU A 62 8.20 4.29 -18.87
CA GLU A 62 7.53 5.52 -19.31
C GLU A 62 6.47 5.98 -18.30
N LEU A 63 5.65 5.05 -17.79
CA LEU A 63 4.66 5.37 -16.78
C LEU A 63 5.29 5.85 -15.46
N LEU A 64 6.46 5.32 -15.06
CA LEU A 64 7.18 5.80 -13.88
C LEU A 64 7.66 7.24 -14.04
N THR A 65 8.11 7.64 -15.25
CA THR A 65 8.47 9.03 -15.53
C THR A 65 7.27 9.95 -15.34
N VAL A 66 6.11 9.57 -15.91
CA VAL A 66 4.85 10.33 -15.74
C VAL A 66 4.44 10.43 -14.27
N ILE A 67 4.60 9.34 -13.50
CA ILE A 67 4.31 9.34 -12.07
C ILE A 67 5.28 10.27 -11.32
N GLY A 68 6.57 10.24 -11.65
CA GLY A 68 7.60 11.09 -11.06
C GLY A 68 7.32 12.57 -11.27
N GLU A 69 6.92 12.95 -12.49
CA GLU A 69 6.53 14.33 -12.82
C GLU A 69 5.25 14.78 -12.11
N ALA A 70 4.34 13.84 -11.82
CA ALA A 70 3.07 14.11 -11.18
C ALA A 70 3.10 14.05 -9.64
N LEU A 71 4.24 13.71 -9.05
CA LEU A 71 4.42 13.70 -7.59
C LEU A 71 4.61 15.11 -7.05
N GLU A 72 3.73 15.51 -6.14
CA GLU A 72 3.84 16.74 -5.36
C GLU A 72 4.43 16.37 -4.00
N GLY A 73 5.76 16.32 -3.92
CA GLY A 73 6.48 15.77 -2.78
C GLY A 73 6.35 14.25 -2.72
N SER A 74 5.59 13.72 -1.75
CA SER A 74 5.37 12.26 -1.58
C SER A 74 3.97 11.78 -1.98
N LEU A 75 3.11 12.69 -2.44
CA LEU A 75 1.72 12.41 -2.75
C LEU A 75 1.39 12.76 -4.20
N VAL A 76 0.35 12.09 -4.71
CA VAL A 76 -0.21 12.34 -6.04
C VAL A 76 -1.64 12.82 -5.81
N SER A 77 -1.98 13.98 -6.37
CA SER A 77 -3.33 14.56 -6.27
C SER A 77 -4.38 13.65 -6.94
N ALA A 78 -5.66 13.86 -6.62
CA ALA A 78 -6.74 13.07 -7.21
C ALA A 78 -6.84 13.26 -8.74
N ASP A 79 -6.61 14.49 -9.20
CA ASP A 79 -6.65 14.85 -10.63
C ASP A 79 -5.45 14.25 -11.38
N SER A 80 -4.25 14.38 -10.81
CA SER A 80 -3.04 13.74 -11.35
C SER A 80 -3.19 12.23 -11.42
N ARG A 81 -3.81 11.61 -10.41
CA ARG A 81 -4.07 10.15 -10.40
C ARG A 81 -4.99 9.73 -11.56
N ALA A 82 -6.03 10.52 -11.86
CA ALA A 82 -6.91 10.22 -12.98
C ALA A 82 -6.18 10.34 -14.33
N SER A 83 -5.31 11.35 -14.46
CA SER A 83 -4.44 11.54 -15.63
C SER A 83 -3.47 10.37 -15.83
N ILE A 84 -2.74 9.98 -14.79
CA ILE A 84 -1.81 8.84 -14.81
C ILE A 84 -2.51 7.54 -15.21
N LEU A 85 -3.70 7.27 -14.67
CA LEU A 85 -4.48 6.09 -15.05
C LEU A 85 -4.98 6.15 -16.49
N SER A 86 -5.15 7.35 -17.04
CA SER A 86 -5.45 7.53 -18.45
C SER A 86 -4.24 7.19 -19.32
N GLU A 87 -3.06 7.71 -18.98
CA GLU A 87 -1.82 7.41 -19.70
C GLU A 87 -1.43 5.94 -19.60
N ALA A 88 -1.55 5.34 -18.40
CA ALA A 88 -1.36 3.91 -18.21
C ALA A 88 -2.19 3.08 -19.20
N ARG A 89 -3.45 3.45 -19.45
CA ARG A 89 -4.30 2.75 -20.44
C ARG A 89 -3.79 2.92 -21.87
N LYS A 90 -3.26 4.09 -22.23
CA LYS A 90 -2.67 4.32 -23.56
C LYS A 90 -1.40 3.50 -23.75
N LEU A 91 -0.61 3.34 -22.70
CA LEU A 91 0.60 2.51 -22.64
C LEU A 91 0.30 1.00 -22.49
N GLY A 92 -0.97 0.59 -22.52
CA GLY A 92 -1.32 -0.82 -22.32
C GLY A 92 -1.04 -1.36 -20.92
N VAL A 93 -0.79 -0.49 -19.94
CA VAL A 93 -0.63 -0.85 -18.53
C VAL A 93 -2.00 -1.04 -17.88
N ARG A 94 -2.15 -2.14 -17.15
CA ARG A 94 -3.40 -2.45 -16.46
C ARG A 94 -3.65 -1.41 -15.35
N PRO A 95 -4.91 -0.99 -15.12
CA PRO A 95 -5.23 -0.02 -14.07
C PRO A 95 -4.79 -0.45 -12.66
N PHE A 96 -4.75 -1.76 -12.41
CA PHE A 96 -4.23 -2.33 -11.18
C PHE A 96 -2.71 -2.16 -11.06
N ASP A 97 -1.97 -2.53 -12.10
CA ASP A 97 -0.50 -2.42 -12.14
C ASP A 97 -0.08 -0.94 -12.01
N ALA A 98 -0.74 -0.04 -12.73
CA ALA A 98 -0.53 1.41 -12.59
C ALA A 98 -0.80 1.92 -11.17
N SER A 99 -1.88 1.44 -10.53
CA SER A 99 -2.19 1.82 -9.14
C SER A 99 -1.11 1.34 -8.15
N LEU A 100 -0.51 0.17 -8.42
CA LEU A 100 0.58 -0.37 -7.60
C LEU A 100 1.88 0.42 -7.82
N MET A 101 2.18 0.81 -9.06
CA MET A 101 3.33 1.67 -9.38
C MET A 101 3.24 3.03 -8.69
N ILE A 102 2.05 3.66 -8.67
CA ILE A 102 1.83 4.90 -7.92
C ILE A 102 2.13 4.68 -6.43
N ALA A 103 1.64 3.59 -5.83
CA ALA A 103 1.87 3.31 -4.41
C ALA A 103 3.36 3.10 -4.10
N LEU A 104 4.09 2.36 -4.95
CA LEU A 104 5.54 2.17 -4.82
C LEU A 104 6.31 3.48 -4.95
N ALA A 105 5.95 4.31 -5.94
CA ALA A 105 6.58 5.61 -6.14
C ALA A 105 6.35 6.54 -4.95
N GLN A 106 5.13 6.60 -4.41
CA GLN A 106 4.80 7.37 -3.20
C GLN A 106 5.55 6.87 -1.96
N ASP A 107 5.66 5.55 -1.79
CA ASP A 107 6.40 4.94 -0.69
C ASP A 107 7.90 5.28 -0.75
N ARG A 108 8.51 5.24 -1.94
CA ARG A 108 9.90 5.68 -2.14
C ARG A 108 10.08 7.17 -1.92
N ALA A 109 9.19 7.99 -2.48
CA ALA A 109 9.22 9.44 -2.28
C ALA A 109 9.08 9.80 -0.79
N ARG A 110 8.27 9.05 -0.04
CA ARG A 110 8.16 9.20 1.42
C ARG A 110 9.45 8.84 2.17
N ARG A 111 10.22 7.87 1.67
CA ARG A 111 11.54 7.50 2.20
C ARG A 111 12.69 8.38 1.69
N GLY A 112 12.44 9.28 0.74
CA GLY A 112 13.48 10.04 0.06
C GLY A 112 14.36 9.20 -0.87
N GLU A 113 13.87 8.05 -1.32
CA GLU A 113 14.57 7.15 -2.25
C GLU A 113 14.34 7.59 -3.70
N SER A 114 15.31 7.31 -4.58
CA SER A 114 15.12 7.50 -6.02
C SER A 114 14.05 6.55 -6.57
N LEU A 115 13.32 7.02 -7.58
CA LEU A 115 12.40 6.21 -8.37
C LEU A 115 13.14 5.29 -9.35
N ASP A 116 14.45 5.46 -9.51
CA ASP A 116 15.29 4.58 -10.32
C ASP A 116 15.27 3.15 -9.77
N GLY A 117 15.12 2.18 -10.67
CA GLY A 117 15.11 0.76 -10.29
C GLY A 117 13.84 0.30 -9.57
N ILE A 118 12.68 0.96 -9.75
CA ILE A 118 11.39 0.30 -9.47
C ILE A 118 11.26 -0.85 -10.48
N PRO A 119 11.24 -2.12 -10.03
CA PRO A 119 11.16 -3.24 -10.96
C PRO A 119 9.84 -3.18 -11.73
N ALA A 120 9.90 -3.50 -13.04
CA ALA A 120 8.70 -3.69 -13.84
C ALA A 120 7.77 -4.68 -13.12
N ILE A 121 6.53 -4.26 -12.87
CA ILE A 121 5.56 -5.06 -12.16
C ILE A 121 5.10 -6.15 -13.12
N VAL A 122 5.78 -7.30 -13.09
CA VAL A 122 5.40 -8.47 -13.86
C VAL A 122 4.04 -8.93 -13.34
N SER A 123 3.02 -8.72 -14.18
CA SER A 123 1.60 -8.90 -13.87
C SER A 123 1.33 -10.14 -13.02
N CYS A 124 0.67 -9.93 -11.88
CA CYS A 124 0.11 -11.00 -11.06
C CYS A 124 -1.06 -11.66 -11.81
N GLY A 125 -0.76 -12.49 -12.82
CA GLY A 125 -1.62 -13.63 -13.13
C GLY A 125 -1.57 -14.65 -11.98
N PRO A 126 -2.41 -15.71 -11.98
CA PRO A 126 -2.15 -16.89 -11.17
C PRO A 126 -0.81 -17.47 -11.63
N ARG A 127 0.26 -16.94 -11.05
CA ARG A 127 1.61 -17.41 -11.21
C ARG A 127 1.57 -18.77 -10.54
N ALA A 128 1.42 -19.82 -11.36
CA ALA A 128 1.88 -21.16 -10.99
C ALA A 128 3.19 -20.93 -10.24
N LEU A 129 3.23 -21.35 -8.97
CA LEU A 129 4.31 -21.10 -8.04
C LEU A 129 5.62 -21.42 -8.75
N ARG A 130 6.22 -20.38 -9.34
CA ARG A 130 7.49 -20.48 -10.04
C ARG A 130 8.47 -20.59 -8.89
N THR A 131 8.74 -21.84 -8.54
CA THR A 131 9.72 -22.26 -7.56
C THR A 131 10.92 -21.37 -7.74
N LYS A 132 11.23 -20.61 -6.68
CA LYS A 132 12.44 -19.81 -6.56
C LYS A 132 13.60 -20.59 -7.17
N SER A 133 14.11 -20.13 -8.32
CA SER A 133 15.49 -20.40 -8.71
C SER A 133 16.34 -19.58 -7.74
N GLY A 134 16.58 -20.17 -6.56
CA GLY A 134 17.45 -19.62 -5.55
C GLY A 134 18.88 -19.72 -6.05
N SER A 135 19.40 -18.60 -6.53
CA SER A 135 20.81 -18.27 -6.36
C SER A 135 21.01 -18.02 -4.87
N GLU A 136 21.71 -18.95 -4.22
CA GLU A 136 22.35 -18.85 -2.91
C GLU A 136 21.49 -18.49 -1.68
N ALA A 137 21.05 -19.52 -0.96
CA ALA A 137 21.08 -19.56 0.51
C ALA A 137 20.81 -21.01 0.93
N ALA A 138 21.77 -21.88 0.66
CA ALA A 138 21.79 -23.22 1.23
C ALA A 138 21.92 -23.11 2.75
N THR A 139 20.79 -23.24 3.43
CA THR A 139 20.65 -23.98 4.70
C THR A 139 21.70 -23.68 5.79
N PRO A 140 21.49 -22.66 6.65
CA PRO A 140 22.36 -22.42 7.81
C PRO A 140 22.32 -23.52 8.87
N TRP A 141 21.44 -24.52 8.76
CA TRP A 141 21.36 -25.62 9.74
C TRP A 141 22.54 -26.60 9.64
N LEU A 142 23.15 -26.78 8.46
CA LEU A 142 24.35 -27.64 8.30
C LEU A 142 25.60 -26.99 8.91
N ALA A 143 25.70 -25.66 8.87
CA ALA A 143 26.80 -24.93 9.51
C ALA A 143 26.76 -25.06 11.04
N ILE A 144 25.56 -25.15 11.63
CA ILE A 144 25.39 -25.38 13.08
C ILE A 144 25.93 -26.77 13.46
N TRP A 145 25.62 -27.82 12.69
CA TRP A 145 26.14 -29.17 12.95
C TRP A 145 27.66 -29.26 12.77
N LEU A 146 28.22 -28.55 11.78
CA LEU A 146 29.66 -28.51 11.55
C LEU A 146 30.42 -27.81 12.70
N ALA A 147 29.86 -26.75 13.27
CA ALA A 147 30.45 -26.07 14.43
C ALA A 147 30.42 -26.95 15.70
N VAL A 148 29.35 -27.74 15.92
CA VAL A 148 29.25 -28.68 17.05
C VAL A 148 30.22 -29.86 16.91
N ALA A 149 30.45 -30.35 15.69
CA ALA A 149 31.42 -31.43 15.47
C ALA A 149 32.87 -30.97 15.74
N ALA A 150 33.22 -29.74 15.32
CA ALA A 150 34.56 -29.19 15.51
C ALA A 150 34.91 -28.98 16.99
N SER A 151 33.94 -28.58 17.83
CA SER A 151 34.18 -28.40 19.27
C SER A 151 34.41 -29.73 19.99
N GLY A 152 33.75 -30.81 19.58
CA GLY A 152 33.93 -32.14 20.16
C GLY A 152 35.34 -32.72 19.97
N VAL A 153 35.93 -32.56 18.77
CA VAL A 153 37.27 -33.06 18.46
C VAL A 153 38.35 -32.34 19.30
N LEU A 154 38.17 -31.04 19.53
CA LEU A 154 39.13 -30.23 20.27
C LEU A 154 39.15 -30.60 21.77
N VAL A 155 37.97 -30.87 22.35
CA VAL A 155 37.86 -31.35 23.74
C VAL A 155 38.45 -32.75 23.90
N ALA A 156 38.19 -33.67 22.95
CA ALA A 156 38.74 -35.02 22.99
C ALA A 156 40.27 -35.03 22.89
N HIS A 157 40.84 -34.17 22.02
CA HIS A 157 42.29 -34.05 21.89
C HIS A 157 42.94 -33.48 23.16
N TYR A 158 42.31 -32.47 23.79
CA TYR A 158 42.80 -31.89 25.04
C TYR A 158 42.76 -32.89 26.20
N ALA A 159 41.71 -33.71 26.30
CA ALA A 159 41.61 -34.75 27.31
C ALA A 159 42.64 -35.87 27.12
N ALA A 160 42.90 -36.29 25.87
CA ALA A 160 43.91 -37.31 25.57
C ALA A 160 45.33 -36.81 25.87
N SER A 161 45.63 -35.55 25.54
CA SER A 161 46.87 -34.86 25.92
C SER A 161 47.09 -34.84 27.43
N TRP A 162 46.03 -34.52 28.19
CA TRP A 162 46.11 -34.44 29.66
C TRP A 162 46.32 -35.80 30.34
N MET A 163 45.88 -36.90 29.72
CA MET A 163 46.07 -38.25 30.27
C MET A 163 47.45 -38.85 30.00
N MET A 164 48.23 -38.31 29.05
CA MET A 164 49.54 -38.85 28.66
C MET A 164 50.74 -38.03 29.17
N GLY A 165 50.50 -36.91 29.87
CA GLY A 165 51.53 -36.12 30.56
C GLY A 165 51.42 -36.27 32.07
#